data_AF-A0A437PU96-F1
#
_entry.id   AF-A0A437PU96-F1
#
_cell.length_a   1.000
_cell.length_b   1.000
_cell.length_c   1.000
_cell.angle_alpha   90.00
_cell.angle_beta   90.00
_cell.angle_gamma   90.00
#
_symmetry.space_group_name_H-M   'P 1'
#
loop_
_entity.id
_entity.type
_entity.pdbx_description
1 polymer ?
#
loop_
_entity_poly.entity_id
_entity_poly.type
_entity_poly.pdbx_seq_one_letter_code
_entity_poly.pdbx_strand_id
1 'polypeptide(L)'
;MKKHCEHQGDCMQLIQRIIDKEATAEEEQLFLNKKEQCLPCQEGYQLEQSLKKAIKEKCRSKCPDELFKSIKAKLFILLAIISILIPLFCDQNK
;
A
#
# COMPACT_ATOMS: atom_id res chain seq x y z
N MET A 1 14.32 -25.30 -14.37
CA MET A 1 13.16 -24.39 -14.28
C MET A 1 11.89 -25.22 -14.26
N LYS A 2 11.07 -25.12 -13.21
CA LYS A 2 9.79 -25.84 -13.08
C LYS A 2 8.75 -25.20 -14.01
N LYS A 3 7.94 -26.03 -14.67
CA LYS A 3 6.81 -25.59 -15.53
C LYS A 3 5.45 -25.62 -14.82
N HIS A 4 5.39 -26.23 -13.63
CA HIS A 4 4.20 -26.29 -12.79
C HIS A 4 4.58 -25.92 -11.35
N CYS A 5 3.67 -25.25 -10.64
CA CYS A 5 3.84 -24.88 -9.25
C CYS A 5 2.80 -25.62 -8.40
N GLU A 6 3.28 -26.52 -7.54
CA GLU A 6 2.44 -27.27 -6.59
C GLU A 6 1.72 -26.35 -5.59
N HIS A 7 2.30 -25.17 -5.32
CA HIS A 7 1.79 -24.17 -4.36
C HIS A 7 1.32 -22.91 -5.10
N GLN A 8 0.72 -23.06 -6.28
CA GLN A 8 0.36 -21.92 -7.13
C GLN A 8 -0.51 -20.89 -6.41
N GLY A 9 -1.50 -21.34 -5.62
CA GLY A 9 -2.39 -20.46 -4.85
C GLY A 9 -1.63 -19.57 -3.87
N ASP A 10 -0.82 -20.18 -3.00
CA ASP A 10 -0.03 -19.47 -2.00
C ASP A 10 1.00 -18.54 -2.65
N CYS A 11 1.63 -19.00 -3.74
CA CYS A 11 2.59 -18.19 -4.49
C CYS A 11 1.92 -16.95 -5.10
N MET A 12 0.70 -17.08 -5.65
CA MET A 12 -0.04 -15.96 -6.20
C MET A 12 -0.49 -14.97 -5.11
N GLN A 13 -0.95 -15.46 -3.96
CA GLN A 13 -1.27 -14.60 -2.82
C GLN A 13 -0.05 -13.81 -2.34
N LEU A 14 1.11 -14.49 -2.24
CA LEU A 14 2.36 -13.83 -1.85
C LEU A 14 2.77 -12.77 -2.88
N ILE A 15 2.68 -13.06 -4.18
CA ILE A 15 2.93 -12.08 -5.25
C ILE A 15 2.07 -10.83 -5.05
N GLN A 16 0.76 -10.99 -4.82
CA GLN A 16 -0.15 -9.86 -4.61
C GLN A 16 0.25 -9.02 -3.38
N ARG A 17 0.53 -9.66 -2.24
CA ARG A 17 1.01 -8.95 -1.04
C ARG A 17 2.33 -8.20 -1.28
N ILE A 18 3.28 -8.78 -2.01
CA ILE A 18 4.53 -8.10 -2.39
C ILE A 18 4.23 -6.86 -3.23
N ILE A 19 3.37 -7.01 -4.25
CA ILE A 19 2.98 -5.93 -5.14
C ILE A 19 2.28 -4.81 -4.35
N ASP A 20 1.43 -5.13 -3.37
CA ASP A 20 0.72 -4.14 -2.55
C ASP A 20 1.52 -3.59 -1.37
N LYS A 21 2.78 -4.05 -1.19
CA LYS A 21 3.68 -3.70 -0.07
C LYS A 21 3.16 -4.14 1.30
N GLU A 22 2.44 -5.24 1.33
CA GLU A 22 1.90 -5.87 2.53
C GLU A 22 2.73 -7.07 3.01
N ALA A 23 3.60 -7.62 2.14
CA ALA A 23 4.55 -8.66 2.51
C ALA A 23 5.73 -8.09 3.33
N THR A 24 6.31 -8.91 4.20
CA THR A 24 7.55 -8.51 4.89
C THR A 24 8.75 -8.52 3.93
N ALA A 25 9.82 -7.82 4.31
CA ALA A 25 11.05 -7.79 3.50
C ALA A 25 11.67 -9.18 3.36
N GLU A 26 11.58 -10.01 4.40
CA GLU A 26 12.07 -11.39 4.40
C GLU A 26 11.26 -12.26 3.43
N GLU A 27 9.94 -12.12 3.42
CA GLU A 27 9.06 -12.86 2.50
C GLU A 27 9.33 -12.48 1.04
N GLU A 28 9.48 -11.18 0.76
CA GLU A 28 9.80 -10.68 -0.57
C GLU A 28 11.15 -11.22 -1.05
N GLN A 29 12.21 -11.11 -0.24
CA GLN A 29 13.53 -11.63 -0.60
C GLN A 29 13.52 -13.14 -0.84
N LEU A 30 12.83 -13.90 0.02
CA LEU A 30 12.69 -15.35 -0.14
C LEU A 30 12.01 -15.70 -1.47
N PHE A 31 10.97 -14.97 -1.84
CA PHE A 31 10.29 -15.15 -3.11
C PHE A 31 11.20 -14.81 -4.30
N LEU A 32 11.86 -13.65 -4.27
CA LEU A 32 12.74 -13.18 -5.34
C LEU A 32 13.90 -14.15 -5.62
N ASN A 33 14.46 -14.76 -4.57
CA ASN A 33 15.53 -15.75 -4.70
C ASN A 33 15.07 -17.08 -5.33
N LYS A 34 13.78 -17.42 -5.19
CA LYS A 34 13.23 -18.71 -5.64
C LYS A 34 12.48 -18.62 -6.98
N LYS A 35 11.92 -17.46 -7.33
CA LYS A 35 11.02 -17.32 -8.49
C LYS A 35 11.65 -17.74 -9.82
N GLU A 36 12.94 -17.48 -10.03
CA GLU A 36 13.68 -17.87 -11.25
C GLU A 36 13.76 -19.40 -11.44
N GLN A 37 13.43 -20.18 -10.41
CA GLN A 37 13.40 -21.64 -10.50
C GLN A 37 12.01 -22.16 -10.90
N CYS A 38 11.00 -21.29 -10.98
CA CYS A 38 9.60 -21.63 -11.23
C CYS A 38 8.98 -20.68 -12.27
N LEU A 39 8.88 -21.15 -13.52
CA LEU A 39 8.34 -20.38 -14.64
C LEU A 39 6.97 -19.73 -14.35
N PRO A 40 5.95 -20.45 -13.81
CA PRO A 40 4.67 -19.82 -13.54
C PRO A 40 4.73 -18.72 -12.45
N CYS A 41 5.63 -18.84 -11.47
CA CYS A 41 5.82 -17.79 -10.46
C CYS A 41 6.54 -16.57 -11.05
N GLN A 42 7.51 -16.80 -11.94
CA GLN A 42 8.21 -15.74 -12.65
C GLN A 42 7.27 -14.96 -13.57
N GLU A 43 6.51 -15.66 -14.41
CA GLU A 43 5.53 -15.06 -15.33
C GLU A 43 4.39 -14.38 -14.56
N GLY A 44 3.87 -15.02 -13.51
CA GLY A 44 2.84 -14.43 -12.64
C GLY A 44 3.32 -13.13 -11.98
N TYR A 45 4.54 -13.10 -11.46
CA TYR A 45 5.11 -11.88 -10.89
C TYR A 45 5.32 -10.77 -11.92
N GLN A 46 5.73 -11.12 -13.15
CA GLN A 46 5.86 -10.14 -14.24
C GLN A 46 4.50 -9.59 -14.69
N LEU A 47 3.48 -10.46 -14.77
CA LEU A 47 2.12 -10.08 -15.11
C LEU A 47 1.55 -9.09 -14.11
N GLU A 48 1.62 -9.40 -12.82
CA GLU A 48 1.08 -8.55 -11.74
C GLU A 48 1.78 -7.19 -11.67
N GLN A 49 3.11 -7.14 -11.86
CA GLN A 49 3.83 -5.87 -11.98
C GLN A 49 3.35 -5.03 -13.18
N SER A 50 3.16 -5.68 -14.33
CA SER A 50 2.70 -5.02 -15.55
C SER A 50 1.28 -4.50 -15.40
N LEU A 51 0.41 -5.28 -14.74
CA LEU A 51 -0.95 -4.89 -14.42
C LEU A 51 -0.98 -3.68 -13.47
N LYS A 52 -0.21 -3.72 -12.37
CA LYS A 52 -0.09 -2.56 -11.45
C LYS A 52 0.35 -1.31 -12.18
N LYS A 53 1.36 -1.43 -13.06
CA LYS A 53 1.85 -0.32 -13.86
C LYS A 53 0.75 0.24 -14.78
N ALA A 54 0.04 -0.62 -15.49
CA ALA A 54 -1.05 -0.22 -16.38
C ALA A 54 -2.20 0.47 -15.63
N ILE A 55 -2.58 -0.04 -14.45
CA ILE A 55 -3.58 0.58 -13.59
C ILE A 55 -3.10 1.96 -13.13
N LYS A 56 -1.86 2.08 -12.63
CA LYS A 56 -1.30 3.37 -12.21
C LYS A 56 -1.25 4.39 -13.35
N GLU A 57 -1.00 3.94 -14.57
CA GLU A 57 -0.93 4.81 -15.74
C GLU A 57 -2.30 5.26 -16.23
N LYS A 58 -3.28 4.36 -16.26
CA LYS A 58 -4.63 4.61 -16.82
C LYS A 58 -5.63 5.14 -15.79
N CYS A 59 -5.60 4.65 -14.56
CA CYS A 59 -6.51 5.02 -13.49
C CYS A 59 -5.95 6.21 -12.68
N ARG A 60 -5.76 7.36 -13.33
CA ARG A 60 -5.32 8.60 -12.69
C ARG A 60 -6.52 9.46 -12.27
N SER A 61 -7.38 8.94 -11.40
CA SER A 61 -8.34 9.81 -10.72
C SER A 61 -7.57 10.71 -9.76
N LYS A 62 -7.42 12.00 -10.11
CA LYS A 62 -6.90 12.99 -9.16
C LYS A 62 -7.98 13.25 -8.12
N CYS A 63 -7.58 13.34 -6.85
CA CYS A 63 -8.46 13.87 -5.82
C CYS A 63 -8.84 15.31 -6.22
N PRO A 64 -10.14 15.66 -6.25
CA PRO A 64 -10.55 17.03 -6.56
C PRO A 64 -9.89 18.03 -5.60
N ASP A 65 -9.28 19.09 -6.14
CA ASP A 65 -8.53 20.06 -5.35
C ASP A 65 -9.39 20.70 -4.24
N GLU A 66 -10.67 20.93 -4.51
CA GLU A 66 -11.61 21.47 -3.53
C GLU A 66 -11.85 20.51 -2.36
N LEU A 67 -11.97 19.21 -2.64
CA LEU A 67 -12.12 18.19 -1.60
C LEU A 67 -10.87 18.15 -0.72
N PHE A 68 -9.68 18.16 -1.33
CA PHE A 68 -8.41 18.20 -0.59
C PHE A 68 -8.28 19.45 0.28
N LYS A 69 -8.59 20.63 -0.27
CA LYS A 69 -8.58 21.90 0.47
C LYS A 69 -9.57 21.88 1.64
N SER A 70 -10.78 21.37 1.42
CA SER A 70 -11.83 21.27 2.44
C SER A 70 -11.41 20.38 3.61
N ILE A 71 -10.83 19.20 3.32
CA ILE A 71 -10.30 18.30 4.35
C ILE A 71 -9.19 18.97 5.15
N LYS A 72 -8.23 19.60 4.46
CA LYS A 72 -7.10 20.28 5.12
C LYS A 72 -7.56 21.42 6.03
N ALA A 73 -8.54 22.21 5.59
CA ALA A 73 -9.12 23.28 6.39
C ALA A 73 -9.80 22.75 7.65
N LYS A 74 -10.60 21.69 7.54
CA LYS A 74 -11.27 21.06 8.69
C LYS A 74 -10.28 20.51 9.72
N LEU A 75 -9.20 19.85 9.27
CA LEU A 75 -8.14 19.37 10.16
C LEU A 75 -7.43 20.52 10.87
N PHE A 76 -7.12 21.59 10.14
CA PHE A 76 -6.48 22.77 10.73
C PHE A 76 -7.35 23.43 11.81
N ILE A 77 -8.66 23.59 11.54
CA ILE A 77 -9.62 24.12 12.51
C ILE A 77 -9.68 23.22 13.75
N LEU A 78 -9.78 21.90 13.57
CA LEU A 78 -9.80 20.96 14.69
C LEU A 78 -8.54 21.09 15.56
N LEU A 79 -7.36 21.16 14.94
CA LEU A 79 -6.09 21.33 15.65
C LEU A 79 -6.05 22.67 16.40
N ALA A 80 -6.50 23.76 15.77
CA ALA A 80 -6.55 25.07 16.41
C ALA A 80 -7.48 25.08 17.63
N ILE A 81 -8.67 24.46 17.51
CA ILE A 81 -9.60 24.31 18.63
C ILE A 81 -8.96 23.52 19.77
N ILE A 82 -8.33 22.38 19.46
CA ILE A 82 -7.63 21.57 20.46
C ILE A 82 -6.53 22.38 21.15
N SER A 83 -5.70 23.11 20.41
CA SER A 83 -4.64 23.96 20.99
C SER A 83 -5.16 25.09 21.87
N ILE A 84 -6.36 25.61 21.63
CA ILE A 84 -7.00 26.66 22.45
C ILE A 84 -7.70 26.05 23.67
N LEU A 85 -8.34 24.89 23.52
CA LEU A 85 -9.07 24.23 24.59
C LEU A 85 -8.15 23.52 25.59
N ILE A 86 -7.04 22.92 25.15
CA ILE A 86 -6.05 22.29 26.04
C ILE A 86 -5.65 23.22 27.20
N PRO A 87 -5.22 24.47 26.97
CA PRO A 87 -4.87 25.37 28.07
C PRO A 87 -6.06 25.73 28.98
N LEU A 88 -7.28 25.83 28.44
CA LEU A 88 -8.48 26.11 29.25
C LEU A 88 -8.86 24.94 30.18
N PHE A 89 -8.57 23.69 29.79
CA PHE A 89 -8.79 22.52 30.62
C PHE A 89 -7.59 22.14 31.50
N CYS A 90 -6.37 22.60 31.19
CA CYS A 90 -5.17 22.36 32.00
C CYS A 90 -5.01 23.32 33.19
N ASP A 91 -5.69 24.48 33.22
CA ASP A 91 -5.59 25.46 34.31
C ASP A 91 -6.46 25.08 35.55
N GLN A 92 -7.44 24.19 35.40
CA GLN A 92 -8.38 23.79 36.47
C GLN A 92 -7.81 22.78 37.50
N ASN A 93 -6.50 22.50 37.47
CA ASN A 93 -5.84 21.50 38.33
C ASN A 93 -4.59 22.05 39.05
N LYS A 94 -4.65 23.31 39.49
CA LYS A 94 -3.68 23.91 40.41
C LYS A 94 -4.37 24.53 41.62
#